data_AF-A0A4R7PCL6-F1
#
_entry.id   AF-A0A4R7PCL6-F1
#
_cell.length_a   1.000
_cell.length_b   1.000
_cell.length_c   1.000
_cell.angle_alpha   90.00
_cell.angle_beta   90.00
_cell.angle_gamma   90.00
#
_symmetry.space_group_name_H-M   'P 1'
#
loop_
_entity.id
_entity.type
_entity.pdbx_description
1 polymer ?
#
loop_
_entity_poly.entity_id
_entity_poly.type
_entity_poly.pdbx_seq_one_letter_code
_entity_poly.pdbx_strand_id
1 'polypeptide(L)'
;MLRIFVIVALILFLVLGASIGYFNAQEVEFDYLAGTVKLPLIALVIGEFVLAVMLTLLICLGRMLGLKTEIRRLRKQVQSSESELKSLRELPIRETPPGDIVAAKEA
;
A
#
# COMPACT_ATOMS: atom_id res chain seq x y z
N MET A 1 18.17 -29.68 3.15
CA MET A 1 18.82 -28.89 2.09
C MET A 1 18.56 -27.39 2.24
N LEU A 2 17.33 -26.88 2.06
CA LEU A 2 17.03 -25.43 2.12
C LEU A 2 17.45 -24.77 3.45
N ARG A 3 17.22 -25.45 4.59
CA ARG A 3 17.63 -24.94 5.92
C ARG A 3 19.14 -24.70 6.01
N ILE A 4 19.94 -25.61 5.49
CA ILE A 4 21.41 -25.49 5.49
C ILE A 4 21.82 -24.33 4.59
N PHE A 5 21.20 -24.19 3.40
CA PHE A 5 21.46 -23.08 2.50
C PHE A 5 21.16 -21.73 3.14
N VAL A 6 20.01 -21.60 3.82
CA VAL A 6 19.64 -20.37 4.54
C VAL A 6 20.63 -20.07 5.66
N ILE A 7 21.06 -21.07 6.43
CA ILE A 7 22.05 -20.89 7.50
C ILE A 7 23.39 -20.45 6.93
N VAL A 8 23.88 -21.08 5.85
CA VAL A 8 25.12 -20.69 5.19
C VAL A 8 25.04 -19.27 4.64
N ALA A 9 23.93 -18.91 3.98
CA ALA A 9 23.70 -17.56 3.49
C ALA A 9 23.68 -16.53 4.62
N LEU A 10 23.04 -16.85 5.76
CA LEU A 10 23.01 -15.99 6.93
C LEU A 10 24.40 -15.79 7.53
N ILE A 11 25.20 -16.86 7.64
CA ILE A 11 26.58 -16.78 8.14
C ILE A 11 27.42 -15.92 7.19
N LEU A 12 27.32 -16.15 5.87
CA LEU A 12 28.03 -15.33 4.88
C LEU A 12 27.64 -13.86 4.99
N PHE A 13 26.35 -13.57 5.09
CA PHE A 13 25.86 -12.20 5.26
C PHE A 13 26.41 -11.56 6.53
N LEU A 14 26.41 -12.28 7.65
CA LEU A 14 26.96 -11.80 8.92
C LEU A 14 28.46 -11.51 8.81
N VAL A 15 29.24 -12.42 8.23
CA VAL A 15 30.68 -12.26 8.06
C VAL A 15 30.99 -11.07 7.15
N LEU A 16 30.25 -10.92 6.04
CA LEU A 16 30.41 -9.78 5.14
C LEU A 16 30.05 -8.46 5.82
N GLY A 17 28.90 -8.41 6.50
CA GLY A 17 28.48 -7.21 7.24
C GLY A 17 29.46 -6.81 8.33
N ALA A 18 29.94 -7.78 9.11
CA ALA A 18 30.95 -7.56 10.13
C ALA A 18 32.29 -7.09 9.53
N SER A 19 32.72 -7.68 8.42
CA SER A 19 33.95 -7.28 7.73
C SER A 19 33.85 -5.85 7.20
N ILE A 20 32.76 -5.51 6.51
CA ILE A 20 32.51 -4.16 6.02
C ILE A 20 32.49 -3.16 7.19
N GLY A 21 31.79 -3.50 8.27
CA GLY A 21 31.73 -2.62 9.44
C GLY A 21 33.07 -2.42 10.13
N TYR A 22 33.87 -3.49 10.26
CA TYR A 22 35.21 -3.41 10.83
C TYR A 22 36.15 -2.54 9.98
N PHE A 23 36.20 -2.76 8.67
CA PHE A 23 37.05 -1.98 7.77
C PHE A 23 36.56 -0.56 7.50
N ASN A 24 35.33 -0.22 7.93
CA ASN A 24 34.76 1.12 7.82
C ASN A 24 34.45 1.74 9.19
N ALA A 25 35.16 1.29 10.23
CA ALA A 25 35.04 1.81 11.59
C ALA A 25 35.81 3.12 11.79
N GLN A 26 36.55 3.62 10.78
CA GLN A 26 37.24 4.91 10.90
C GLN A 26 36.27 6.04 11.21
N GLU A 27 36.63 6.90 12.16
CA GLU A 27 35.88 8.10 12.48
C GLU A 27 36.07 9.14 11.37
N VAL A 28 34.96 9.69 10.90
CA VAL A 28 34.91 10.81 9.98
C VAL A 28 34.19 11.98 10.64
N GLU A 29 34.62 13.20 10.34
CA GLU A 29 33.88 14.39 10.72
C GLU A 29 32.71 14.58 9.75
N PHE A 30 31.50 14.63 10.30
CA PHE A 30 30.27 14.80 9.55
C PHE A 30 29.64 16.14 9.91
N ASP A 31 29.51 17.01 8.91
CA ASP A 31 28.79 18.28 9.02
C ASP A 31 27.33 18.08 8.64
N TYR A 32 26.43 18.31 9.58
CA TYR A 32 24.98 18.15 9.40
C TYR A 32 24.25 19.51 9.35
N LEU A 33 24.91 20.54 8.83
CA LEU A 33 24.47 21.93 8.67
C LEU A 33 24.39 22.73 9.97
N ALA A 34 23.94 22.11 11.08
CA ALA A 34 23.79 22.78 12.37
C ALA A 34 24.99 22.57 13.32
N GLY A 35 26.02 21.87 12.85
CA GLY A 35 27.22 21.54 13.62
C GLY A 35 27.97 20.37 13.00
N THR A 36 29.05 19.96 13.66
CA THR A 36 29.85 18.79 13.26
C THR A 36 29.86 17.74 14.37
N VAL A 37 29.94 16.47 13.96
CA VAL A 37 30.06 15.33 14.87
C VAL A 37 31.04 14.32 14.28
N LYS A 38 31.79 13.62 15.13
CA LYS A 38 32.65 12.50 14.71
C LYS A 38 31.90 11.19 14.87
N LEU A 39 31.73 10.46 13.78
CA LEU A 39 31.05 9.18 13.75
C LEU A 39 31.84 8.20 12.87
N PRO A 40 31.81 6.90 13.18
CA PRO A 40 32.35 5.88 12.26
C PRO A 40 31.65 5.95 10.91
N LEU A 41 32.39 5.83 9.80
CA LEU A 41 31.82 5.87 8.46
C LEU A 41 30.67 4.86 8.28
N ILE A 42 30.85 3.64 8.82
CA ILE A 42 29.80 2.61 8.77
C ILE A 42 28.50 3.05 9.43
N ALA A 43 28.55 3.85 10.50
CA ALA A 43 27.35 4.32 11.19
C ALA A 43 26.52 5.26 10.29
N LEU A 44 27.19 6.11 9.51
CA LEU A 44 26.53 6.99 8.54
C LEU A 44 25.89 6.19 7.42
N VAL A 45 26.60 5.21 6.85
CA VAL A 45 26.10 4.35 5.76
C VAL A 45 24.87 3.55 6.21
N ILE A 46 24.93 2.92 7.39
CA ILE A 46 23.78 2.18 7.95
C ILE A 46 22.63 3.15 8.24
N GLY A 47 22.92 4.33 8.80
CA GLY A 47 21.92 5.35 9.09
C GLY A 47 21.17 5.80 7.84
N GLU A 48 21.89 6.12 6.76
CA GLU A 48 21.30 6.49 5.47
C GLU A 48 20.43 5.37 4.90
N PHE A 49 20.93 4.13 4.92
CA PHE A 49 20.17 2.97 4.45
C PHE A 49 18.85 2.80 5.23
N VAL A 50 18.91 2.90 6.57
CA VAL A 50 17.71 2.82 7.41
C VAL A 50 16.73 3.94 7.09
N LEU A 51 17.20 5.17 6.89
CA LEU A 51 16.35 6.29 6.48
C LEU A 51 15.67 6.02 5.13
N ALA A 52 16.41 5.54 4.13
CA ALA A 52 15.85 5.20 2.83
C ALA A 52 14.79 4.09 2.90
N VAL A 53 15.04 3.04 3.71
CA VAL A 53 14.08 1.96 3.95
C VAL A 53 12.82 2.49 4.65
N MET A 54 12.97 3.35 5.66
CA MET A 54 11.85 3.97 6.37
C MET A 54 10.98 4.83 5.45
N LEU A 55 11.60 5.67 4.62
CA LEU A 55 10.88 6.48 3.63
C LEU A 55 10.14 5.60 2.62
N THR A 56 10.80 4.55 2.12
CA THR A 56 10.18 3.59 1.20
C THR A 56 8.99 2.89 1.84
N LEU A 57 9.14 2.44 3.08
CA LEU A 57 8.06 1.79 3.83
C LEU A 57 6.87 2.74 4.01
N LEU A 58 7.12 4.00 4.34
CA LEU A 58 6.08 5.01 4.50
C LEU A 58 5.31 5.25 3.19
N ILE A 59 6.02 5.33 2.07
CA ILE A 59 5.40 5.45 0.73
C ILE A 59 4.54 4.22 0.43
N CYS A 60 5.07 3.01 0.66
CA CYS A 60 4.35 1.77 0.44
C CYS A 60 3.09 1.66 1.32
N LEU A 61 3.16 2.08 2.58
CA LEU A 61 2.01 2.14 3.48
C LEU A 61 0.94 3.10 2.96
N GLY A 62 1.34 4.31 2.55
CA GLY A 62 0.42 5.30 1.96
C GLY A 62 -0.31 4.74 0.74
N ARG A 63 0.41 4.09 -0.17
CA ARG A 63 -0.18 3.41 -1.33
C ARG A 63 -1.14 2.30 -0.90
N MET A 64 -0.72 1.43 0.01
CA MET A 64 -1.55 0.31 0.46
C MET A 64 -2.86 0.77 1.10
N LEU A 65 -2.84 1.87 1.86
CA LEU A 65 -4.05 2.46 2.42
C LEU A 65 -4.98 3.00 1.33
N GLY A 66 -4.45 3.71 0.33
CA GLY A 66 -5.20 4.18 -0.83
C GLY A 66 -5.85 3.05 -1.62
N LEU A 67 -5.12 1.96 -1.85
CA LEU A 67 -5.67 0.78 -2.53
C LEU A 67 -6.80 0.14 -1.70
N LYS A 68 -6.66 0.07 -0.38
CA LYS A 68 -7.72 -0.48 0.50
C LYS A 68 -9.00 0.37 0.46
N THR A 69 -8.89 1.70 0.41
CA THR A 69 -10.06 2.57 0.31
C THR A 69 -10.72 2.45 -1.06
N GLU A 70 -9.92 2.35 -2.13
CA GLU A 70 -10.43 2.15 -3.48
C GLU A 70 -11.17 0.81 -3.63
N ILE A 71 -10.61 -0.29 -3.10
CA ILE A 71 -11.29 -1.60 -3.07
C ILE A 71 -12.63 -1.51 -2.35
N ARG A 72 -12.71 -0.82 -1.21
CA ARG A 72 -13.97 -0.63 -0.48
C ARG A 72 -14.98 0.18 -1.29
N ARG A 73 -14.54 1.24 -1.97
CA ARG A 73 -15.39 2.07 -2.82
C ARG A 73 -15.95 1.26 -3.98
N LEU A 74 -15.09 0.54 -4.70
CA LEU A 74 -15.49 -0.29 -5.85
C LEU A 74 -16.48 -1.38 -5.45
N ARG A 75 -16.25 -2.06 -4.32
CA ARG A 75 -17.20 -3.06 -3.80
C ARG A 75 -18.58 -2.48 -3.51
N LYS A 76 -18.65 -1.28 -2.94
CA LYS A 76 -19.93 -0.59 -2.69
C LYS A 76 -20.64 -0.22 -4.00
N GLN A 77 -19.91 0.25 -5.00
CA GLN A 77 -20.47 0.58 -6.31
C GLN A 77 -21.08 -0.66 -6.97
N VAL A 78 -20.34 -1.78 -6.99
CA VAL A 78 -20.84 -3.06 -7.52
C VAL A 78 -22.13 -3.49 -6.82
N GLN A 79 -22.14 -3.47 -5.48
CA GLN A 79 -23.33 -3.85 -4.70
C GLN A 79 -24.54 -2.95 -4.97
N SER A 80 -24.32 -1.63 -5.15
CA SER A 80 -25.38 -0.68 -5.49
C SER A 80 -25.97 -0.99 -6.87
N SER A 81 -25.11 -1.18 -7.88
CA SER A 81 -25.54 -1.52 -9.24
C SER A 81 -26.30 -2.84 -9.30
N GLU A 82 -25.85 -3.86 -8.56
CA GLU A 82 -26.59 -5.14 -8.46
C GLU A 82 -27.96 -4.97 -7.81
N SER A 83 -28.07 -4.10 -6.80
CA SER A 83 -29.34 -3.81 -6.11
C SER A 83 -30.33 -3.07 -7.01
N GLU A 84 -29.84 -2.11 -7.81
CA GLU A 84 -30.65 -1.40 -8.81
C GLU A 84 -31.16 -2.34 -9.90
N LEU A 85 -30.29 -3.20 -10.45
CA LEU A 85 -30.69 -4.21 -11.44
C LEU A 85 -31.77 -5.14 -10.89
N LYS A 86 -31.65 -5.56 -9.62
CA LYS A 86 -32.66 -6.37 -8.95
C LYS A 86 -33.98 -5.62 -8.80
N SER A 87 -33.94 -4.37 -8.32
CA SER A 87 -35.14 -3.54 -8.17
C SER A 87 -35.85 -3.29 -9.50
N LEU A 88 -35.10 -3.00 -10.58
CA LEU A 88 -35.65 -2.83 -11.92
C LEU A 88 -36.29 -4.12 -12.45
N ARG A 89 -35.73 -5.28 -12.15
CA ARG A 89 -36.29 -6.58 -12.52
C ARG A 89 -37.58 -6.91 -11.77
N GLU A 90 -37.75 -6.36 -10.58
CA GLU A 90 -38.94 -6.53 -9.73
C GLU A 90 -40.05 -5.50 -10.04
N LEU A 91 -39.81 -4.53 -10.94
CA LEU A 91 -40.85 -3.58 -11.33
C LEU A 91 -42.01 -4.31 -12.03
N PRO A 92 -43.25 -4.15 -11.55
CA PRO A 92 -44.42 -4.68 -12.25
C PRO A 92 -44.57 -3.95 -13.59
N ILE A 93 -44.77 -4.71 -14.67
CA ILE A 93 -45.16 -4.14 -15.96
C ILE A 93 -46.50 -3.45 -15.73
N ARG A 94 -46.50 -2.13 -15.81
CA ARG A 94 -47.72 -1.32 -15.69
C ARG A 94 -48.50 -1.50 -16.99
N GLU A 95 -49.30 -2.56 -17.06
CA GLU A 95 -50.36 -2.66 -18.06
C GLU A 95 -51.47 -1.71 -17.62
N THR A 96 -51.43 -0.46 -18.07
CA THR A 96 -52.62 0.38 -18.02
C THR A 96 -53.63 -0.25 -18.98
N PRO A 97 -54.77 -0.77 -18.50
CA PRO A 97 -55.78 -1.32 -19.39
C PRO A 97 -56.27 -0.22 -20.34
N PRO A 98 -56.51 -0.51 -21.63
CA PRO A 98 -56.90 0.50 -22.61
C PRO A 98 -58.13 1.36 -22.24
N GLY A 99 -58.97 0.89 -21.31
CA GLY A 99 -60.18 1.58 -20.86
C GLY A 99 -59.93 2.81 -19.99
N ASP A 100 -58.83 2.88 -19.23
CA ASP A 100 -58.59 3.97 -18.28
C ASP A 100 -58.06 5.24 -18.96
N ILE A 101 -57.48 5.09 -20.16
CA ILE A 101 -56.95 6.21 -20.96
C ILE A 101 -58.08 7.00 -21.64
N VAL A 102 -59.24 6.36 -21.85
CA VAL A 102 -60.42 7.00 -22.44
C VAL A 102 -61.17 7.81 -21.38
N ALA A 103 -61.29 7.28 -20.15
CA ALA A 103 -61.98 7.97 -19.05
C ALA A 103 -61.29 9.28 -18.60
N ALA A 104 -59.96 9.34 -18.67
CA ALA A 104 -59.20 10.55 -18.34
C ALA A 104 -59.24 11.63 -19.43
N LYS A 105 -59.72 11.30 -20.63
CA LYS A 105 -59.83 12.24 -21.77
C LYS A 105 -61.23 12.83 -21.91
N GLU A 106 -62.23 12.27 -21.23
CA GLU A 106 -63.63 12.73 -21.23
C GLU A 106 -64.01 13.56 -19.99
N ALA A 107 -63.05 13.89 -19.13
CA ALA A 107 -63.24 14.77 -17.95
C ALA A 107 -62.57 16.14 -18.14
#